data_AF-A0A9X6ZQR4-F1
#
_entry.id   AF-A0A9X6ZQR4-F1
#
_cell.length_a   1.000
_cell.length_b   1.000
_cell.length_c   1.000
_cell.angle_alpha   90.00
_cell.angle_beta   90.00
_cell.angle_gamma   90.00
#
_symmetry.space_group_name_H-M   'P 1'
#
loop_
_entity.id
_entity.type
_entity.pdbx_description
1 polymer ?
#
loop_
_entity_poly.entity_id
_entity_poly.type
_entity_poly.pdbx_seq_one_letter_code
_entity_poly.pdbx_strand_id
1 'polypeptide(L)' 'MNLGMCCYKDCTNHATTTGFIYGHFKDSADKKDKMIDLVTCDKHANEKDFYPYDKQKPYSFLNFIEKDNEK' A
#
# COMPACT_ATOMS: atom_id res chain seq x y z
N MET A 1 -2.19 -12.72 -8.42
CA MET A 1 -0.85 -12.27 -8.86
C MET A 1 0.19 -12.94 -7.98
N ASN A 2 1.29 -13.44 -8.55
CA ASN A 2 2.41 -13.98 -7.76
C ASN A 2 3.44 -12.86 -7.59
N LEU A 3 3.22 -12.00 -6.58
CA LEU A 3 4.00 -10.78 -6.35
C LEU A 3 5.35 -11.05 -5.66
N GLY A 4 5.66 -12.31 -5.33
CA GLY A 4 6.86 -12.70 -4.60
C GLY A 4 6.69 -12.64 -3.09
N MET A 5 7.80 -12.53 -2.36
CA MET A 5 7.80 -12.36 -0.91
C MET A 5 7.64 -10.89 -0.52
N CYS A 6 7.01 -10.65 0.63
CA CYS A 6 6.87 -9.32 1.20
C CYS A 6 8.25 -8.66 1.41
N CYS A 7 8.42 -7.43 0.93
CA CYS A 7 9.65 -6.65 1.10
C CYS A 7 9.84 -6.09 2.53
N TYR A 8 8.95 -6.40 3.46
CA TYR A 8 9.06 -5.96 4.84
C TYR A 8 10.11 -6.80 5.56
N LYS A 9 10.97 -6.15 6.34
CA LYS A 9 12.07 -6.81 7.05
C LYS A 9 11.53 -7.92 7.95
N ASP A 10 12.15 -9.10 7.88
CA ASP A 10 11.77 -10.30 8.64
C ASP A 10 10.37 -10.86 8.31
N CYS A 11 9.76 -10.45 7.18
CA CYS A 11 8.51 -11.03 6.71
C CYS A 11 8.75 -12.17 5.72
N THR A 12 8.21 -13.35 6.02
CA THR A 12 8.21 -14.52 5.12
C THR A 12 6.87 -14.75 4.42
N ASN A 13 5.90 -13.85 4.63
CA ASN A 13 4.60 -13.95 3.97
C ASN A 13 4.69 -13.59 2.49
N HIS A 14 3.81 -14.18 1.70
CA HIS A 14 3.66 -13.80 0.29
C HIS A 14 3.09 -12.39 0.18
N ALA A 15 3.60 -11.63 -0.78
CA ALA A 15 3.09 -10.32 -1.09
C ALA A 15 1.72 -10.45 -1.78
N THR A 16 0.78 -9.62 -1.34
CA THR A 16 -0.60 -9.55 -1.83
C THR A 16 -0.96 -8.16 -2.32
N THR A 17 -0.15 -7.16 -1.96
CA THR A 17 -0.38 -5.75 -2.27
C THR A 17 0.89 -5.15 -2.88
N THR A 18 0.72 -4.37 -3.94
CA THR A 18 1.75 -3.52 -4.52
C THR A 18 1.56 -2.10 -4.04
N GLY A 19 2.65 -1.36 -3.86
CA GLY A 19 2.61 0.03 -3.42
C GLY A 19 3.96 0.69 -3.53
N PHE A 20 4.08 1.86 -2.90
CA PHE A 20 5.32 2.59 -2.81
C PHE A 20 5.50 3.17 -1.41
N ILE A 21 6.75 3.40 -1.02
CA ILE A 21 7.10 4.22 0.13
C ILE A 21 7.76 5.51 -0.37
N TYR A 22 7.72 6.55 0.45
CA TYR A 22 8.42 7.79 0.17
C TYR A 22 9.66 7.87 1.06
N GLY A 23 10.84 7.90 0.44
CA GLY A 23 12.09 7.98 1.19
C GLY A 23 13.31 8.05 0.28
N HIS A 24 14.49 8.04 0.89
CA HIS A 24 15.77 8.04 0.18
C HIS A 24 16.59 6.82 0.59
N PHE A 25 17.45 6.38 -0.33
CA PHE A 25 18.40 5.31 -0.02
C PHE A 25 19.52 5.87 0.86
N LYS A 26 19.85 5.15 1.94
CA LYS A 26 20.89 5.55 2.90
C LYS A 26 22.26 5.80 2.23
N ASP A 27 22.56 5.03 1.18
CA ASP A 27 23.83 5.07 0.44
C ASP A 27 23.77 5.93 -0.84
N SER A 28 22.65 6.61 -1.10
CA SER A 28 22.54 7.49 -2.26
C SER A 28 23.18 8.85 -1.97
N ALA A 29 24.09 9.29 -2.85
CA ALA A 29 24.65 10.65 -2.80
C ALA A 29 23.54 11.72 -2.93
N ASP A 30 22.44 11.38 -3.59
CA ASP A 30 21.21 12.15 -3.61
C ASP A 30 20.38 11.86 -2.35
N LYS A 31 20.37 12.81 -1.42
CA LYS A 31 19.49 12.85 -0.22
C LYS A 31 18.06 13.27 -0.53
N LYS A 32 17.65 13.23 -1.79
CA LYS A 32 16.29 13.58 -2.20
C LYS A 32 15.41 12.37 -1.98
N ASP A 33 14.28 12.59 -1.33
CA ASP A 33 13.25 11.57 -1.23
C ASP A 33 12.70 11.27 -2.62
N LYS A 34 12.50 9.97 -2.88
CA LYS A 34 11.97 9.43 -4.13
C LYS A 34 10.88 8.42 -3.77
N MET A 35 10.03 8.15 -4.76
CA MET A 35 9.10 7.03 -4.68
C MET A 35 9.88 5.73 -4.88
N ILE A 36 9.74 4.80 -3.93
CA ILE A 36 10.36 3.48 -3.98
C ILE A 36 9.23 2.47 -4.03
N ASP A 37 9.07 1.84 -5.20
CA ASP A 37 8.03 0.86 -5.45
C ASP A 37 8.40 -0.47 -4.81
N LEU A 38 7.45 -1.07 -4.08
CA LEU A 38 7.66 -2.34 -3.41
C LEU A 38 6.36 -3.12 -3.20
N VAL A 39 6.52 -4.38 -2.81
CA VAL A 39 5.43 -5.33 -2.62
C VAL A 39 5.35 -5.77 -1.18
N THR A 40 4.15 -5.80 -0.61
CA THR A 40 3.91 -6.18 0.78
C THR A 40 2.76 -7.17 0.90
N CYS A 41 2.70 -7.88 2.02
CA CYS A 41 1.49 -8.61 2.40
C CYS A 41 0.45 -7.67 3.02
N ASP A 42 -0.81 -8.09 3.12
CA ASP A 42 -1.93 -7.25 3.61
C ASP A 42 -1.68 -6.68 5.01
N LYS A 43 -0.95 -7.42 5.86
CA LYS A 43 -0.56 -6.95 7.20
C LYS A 43 0.30 -5.70 7.13
N HIS A 44 1.31 -5.71 6.26
CA HIS A 44 2.24 -4.60 6.09
C HIS A 44 1.72 -3.53 5.12
N ALA A 45 0.70 -3.85 4.32
CA ALA A 45 0.00 -2.87 3.50
C ALA A 45 -0.79 -1.82 4.32
N ASN A 46 -0.97 -2.08 5.62
CA ASN A 46 -1.63 -1.18 6.57
C ASN A 46 -0.64 -0.33 7.39
N GLU A 47 0.66 -0.46 7.13
CA GLU A 47 1.66 0.42 7.74
C GLU A 47 1.48 1.86 7.26
N LYS A 48 1.71 2.82 8.16
CA LYS A 48 1.46 4.24 7.90
C LYS A 48 2.34 4.81 6.77
N ASP A 49 3.53 4.26 6.62
CA ASP A 49 4.54 4.74 5.68
C ASP A 49 4.43 4.08 4.29
N PHE A 50 3.50 3.13 4.12
CA PHE A 50 3.29 2.42 2.86
C PHE A 50 2.02 2.88 2.14
N TYR A 51 2.17 3.24 0.86
CA TYR A 51 1.10 3.71 -0.01
C TYR A 51 0.77 2.63 -1.05
N PRO A 52 -0.24 1.78 -0.80
CA PRO A 52 -0.65 0.75 -1.76
C PRO A 52 -1.30 1.35 -3.00
N TYR A 53 -0.91 0.87 -4.18
CA TYR A 53 -1.54 1.23 -5.46
C TYR A 53 -2.98 0.71 -5.54
N ASP A 54 -3.21 -0.47 -4.96
CA ASP A 54 -4.48 -1.20 -5.04
C ASP A 54 -5.51 -0.79 -3.98
N LYS A 55 -5.32 0.33 -3.29
CA LYS A 55 -6.46 1.00 -2.63
C LYS A 55 -7.32 1.71 -3.70
N GLN A 56 -7.82 0.93 -4.66
CA GLN A 56 -9.22 1.07 -5.03
C GLN A 56 -10.00 0.83 -3.73
N LYS A 57 -10.15 1.88 -2.91
CA LYS A 57 -11.27 1.90 -1.98
C LYS A 57 -12.48 1.61 -2.88
N PRO A 58 -13.22 0.49 -2.75
CA PRO A 58 -14.62 0.64 -2.99
C PRO A 58 -15.03 1.78 -2.06
N TYR A 59 -15.50 2.88 -2.64
CA TYR A 59 -16.19 3.92 -1.90
C TYR A 59 -17.43 3.26 -1.25
N SER A 60 -17.22 2.45 -0.21
CA SER A 60 -18.29 1.91 0.64
C SER A 60 -18.90 3.00 1.52
N PHE A 61 -18.38 4.23 1.43
CA PHE A 61 -19.04 5.44 1.91
C PHE A 61 -20.15 5.96 0.97
N LEU A 62 -20.19 5.54 -0.30
CA LEU A 62 -21.29 5.91 -1.21
C LEU A 62 -22.52 5.01 -1.03
N ASN A 63 -22.38 3.80 -0.48
CA ASN A 63 -23.51 2.90 -0.20
C ASN A 63 -24.35 3.29 1.03
N PHE A 64 -23.95 4.33 1.78
CA PHE A 64 -24.75 4.86 2.89
C PHE A 64 -25.69 6.00 2.47
N ILE A 65 -25.48 6.64 1.30
CA ILE A 65 -26.30 7.79 0.89
C ILE A 65 -27.55 7.36 0.11
N GLU A 66 -27.53 6.19 -0.55
CA GLU A 66 -28.67 5.74 -1.36
C GLU A 66 -29.80 5.08 -0.56
N LYS A 67 -29.59 4.71 0.71
CA LYS A 67 -30.63 4.07 1.53
C LYS A 67 -31.57 5.03 2.28
N ASP A 68 -31.26 6.33 2.29
CA ASP A 68 -32.07 7.33 3.01
C ASP A 68 -32.93 8.21 2.07
N ASN A 69 -32.96 7.93 0.75
CA ASN A 69 -33.78 8.68 -0.21
C ASN A 69 -35.03 7.93 -0.73
N GLU A 70 -35.35 6.76 -0.17
CA GLU A 70 -36.63 6.06 -0.40
C GLU A 70 -37.57 6.19 0.80
N LYS A 71 -37.89 7.42 1.21
CA LYS A 71 -39.06 7.65 2.07
C LYS A 71 -39.79 8.95 1.78
#